data_AF-A0A352FR06-F1
#
_entry.id   AF-A0A352FR06-F1
#
_cell.length_a   1.000
_cell.length_b   1.000
_cell.length_c   1.000
_cell.angle_alpha   90.00
_cell.angle_beta   90.00
_cell.angle_gamma   90.00
#
_symmetry.space_group_name_H-M   'P 1'
#
loop_
_entity.id
_entity.type
_entity.pdbx_description
1 polymer ?
#
loop_
_entity_poly.entity_id
_entity_poly.type
_entity_poly.pdbx_seq_one_letter_code
_entity_poly.pdbx_strand_id
1 'polypeptide(L)'
;MHRYGPTSTLDKLDNGKDALGLTCTACHGGNPTTTTKKEAHVRPRYPREWMHDGKFRIPERSGPLLEKESLEFVRFLNPGDLRIAAKTCGTSECHSTQTNAVGKSMMTHGAML
;
A
#
# COMPACT_ATOMS: atom_id res chain seq x y z
N MET A 1 -12.07 2.21 -2.64
CA MET A 1 -12.61 0.86 -2.38
C MET A 1 -13.10 0.32 -3.71
N HIS A 2 -12.77 -0.93 -4.06
CA HIS A 2 -13.16 -1.47 -5.37
C HIS A 2 -14.66 -1.72 -5.40
N ARG A 3 -15.39 -0.80 -6.04
CA ARG A 3 -16.85 -0.88 -6.18
C ARG A 3 -17.27 -2.01 -7.10
N TYR A 4 -16.45 -2.33 -8.09
CA TYR A 4 -16.75 -3.32 -9.13
C TYR A 4 -15.85 -4.53 -8.96
N GLY A 5 -16.43 -5.72 -9.02
CA GLY A 5 -15.74 -7.00 -9.07
C GLY A 5 -16.28 -7.87 -10.20
N PRO A 6 -15.67 -9.05 -10.44
CA PRO A 6 -16.06 -9.95 -11.52
C PRO A 6 -17.50 -10.44 -11.40
N THR A 7 -18.00 -10.55 -10.17
CA THR A 7 -19.28 -11.19 -9.85
C THR A 7 -20.28 -10.24 -9.17
N SER A 8 -19.86 -9.05 -8.74
CA SER A 8 -20.73 -8.14 -7.99
C SER A 8 -20.30 -6.67 -8.12
N THR A 9 -21.23 -5.77 -7.82
CA THR A 9 -20.98 -4.34 -7.62
C THR A 9 -21.50 -3.96 -6.24
N LEU A 10 -20.68 -3.31 -5.43
CA LEU A 10 -20.99 -2.99 -4.04
C LEU A 10 -20.90 -1.48 -3.79
N ASP A 11 -22.00 -0.87 -3.35
CA ASP A 11 -22.03 0.55 -2.94
C ASP A 11 -21.41 0.77 -1.54
N LYS A 12 -21.30 -0.30 -0.75
CA LYS A 12 -20.66 -0.35 0.58
C LYS A 12 -19.92 -1.67 0.73
N LEU A 13 -18.95 -1.72 1.64
CA LEU A 13 -18.24 -2.96 1.95
C LEU A 13 -19.21 -4.03 2.46
N ASP A 14 -19.07 -5.26 1.97
CA ASP A 14 -19.74 -6.45 2.51
C ASP A 14 -18.83 -7.11 3.55
N ASN A 15 -19.23 -7.11 4.82
CA ASN A 15 -18.44 -7.65 5.93
C ASN A 15 -16.98 -7.15 5.96
N GLY A 16 -16.78 -5.86 5.65
CA GLY A 16 -15.45 -5.22 5.62
C GLY A 16 -14.61 -5.54 4.38
N LYS A 17 -15.17 -6.24 3.39
CA LYS A 17 -14.55 -6.55 2.11
C LYS A 17 -15.18 -5.76 0.97
N ASP A 18 -14.40 -5.44 -0.04
CA ASP A 18 -14.90 -4.81 -1.26
C ASP A 18 -15.38 -5.85 -2.29
N ALA A 19 -15.77 -5.40 -3.49
CA ALA A 19 -16.33 -6.29 -4.53
C ALA A 19 -15.32 -7.31 -5.09
N LEU A 20 -14.02 -7.14 -4.78
CA LEU A 20 -12.95 -8.09 -5.08
C LEU A 20 -12.62 -9.00 -3.88
N GLY A 21 -13.35 -8.87 -2.77
CA GLY A 21 -13.08 -9.60 -1.54
C GLY A 21 -11.90 -9.06 -0.73
N LEU A 22 -11.36 -7.89 -1.09
CA LEU A 22 -10.19 -7.30 -0.43
C LEU A 22 -10.62 -6.49 0.80
N THR A 23 -9.81 -6.57 1.85
CA THR A 23 -9.93 -5.69 3.02
C THR A 23 -8.89 -4.57 2.95
N CYS A 24 -9.14 -3.47 3.65
CA CYS A 24 -8.18 -2.36 3.75
C CYS A 24 -6.81 -2.86 4.22
N THR A 25 -6.78 -3.73 5.23
CA THR A 25 -5.53 -4.25 5.82
C THR A 25 -4.89 -5.35 4.97
N ALA A 26 -5.65 -6.07 4.14
CA ALA A 26 -5.07 -7.00 3.17
C ALA A 26 -4.23 -6.24 2.12
N CYS A 27 -4.62 -5.04 1.71
CA CYS A 27 -3.80 -4.22 0.80
C CYS A 27 -2.76 -3.37 1.56
N HIS A 28 -3.20 -2.54 2.50
CA HIS A 28 -2.36 -1.53 3.16
C HIS A 28 -1.64 -2.02 4.43
N GLY A 29 -1.97 -3.20 4.95
CA GLY A 29 -1.45 -3.65 6.25
C GLY A 29 -2.10 -2.91 7.43
N GLY A 30 -1.39 -2.82 8.55
CA GLY A 30 -1.93 -2.32 9.82
C GLY A 30 -2.62 -3.40 10.65
N ASN A 31 -3.20 -3.01 11.78
CA ASN A 31 -3.87 -3.92 12.71
C ASN A 31 -5.40 -3.80 12.59
N PRO A 32 -6.11 -4.79 12.01
CA PRO A 32 -7.57 -4.75 11.86
C PRO A 32 -8.33 -5.05 13.16
N THR A 33 -7.65 -5.50 14.22
CA THR A 33 -8.30 -5.98 15.46
C THR A 33 -8.57 -4.88 16.48
N THR A 34 -7.97 -3.70 16.30
CA THR A 34 -8.11 -2.57 17.21
C THR A 34 -9.02 -1.49 16.63
N THR A 35 -9.70 -0.77 17.51
CA THR A 35 -10.57 0.36 17.18
C THR A 35 -9.87 1.71 17.32
N THR A 36 -8.63 1.75 17.83
CA THR A 36 -7.87 3.00 17.98
C THR A 36 -6.97 3.23 16.77
N LYS A 37 -7.02 4.45 16.20
CA LYS A 37 -6.17 4.82 15.05
C LYS A 37 -4.68 4.63 15.35
N LYS A 38 -4.26 4.90 16.59
CA LYS A 38 -2.86 4.83 17.03
C LYS A 38 -2.30 3.41 16.93
N GLU A 39 -3.13 2.41 17.20
CA GLU A 39 -2.74 1.00 17.17
C GLU A 39 -3.05 0.36 15.80
N ALA A 40 -4.08 0.85 15.10
CA ALA A 40 -4.48 0.34 13.79
C ALA A 40 -3.51 0.74 12.68
N HIS A 41 -3.08 2.00 12.66
CA HIS A 41 -2.28 2.56 11.58
C HIS A 41 -0.80 2.29 11.79
N VAL A 42 -0.11 1.85 10.73
CA VAL A 42 1.35 1.76 10.75
C VAL A 42 1.93 3.15 10.92
N ARG A 43 2.86 3.30 11.87
CA ARG A 43 3.49 4.58 12.19
C ARG A 43 4.78 4.76 11.38
N PRO A 44 5.08 5.99 10.93
CA PRO A 44 6.38 6.27 10.31
C PRO A 44 7.48 6.12 11.36
N ARG A 45 8.66 5.69 10.92
CA ARG A 45 9.90 5.66 11.69
C ARG A 45 10.38 7.06 12.01
N TYR A 46 10.16 8.03 11.11
CA TYR A 46 10.58 9.41 11.28
C TYR A 46 9.39 10.37 11.37
N PRO A 47 8.54 10.29 12.41
CA PRO A 47 7.27 11.03 12.47
C PRO A 47 7.43 12.54 12.35
N ARG A 48 8.56 13.12 12.78
CA ARG A 48 8.81 14.56 12.62
C ARG A 48 9.01 14.97 11.16
N GLU A 49 9.59 14.12 10.33
CA GLU A 49 9.83 14.41 8.90
C GLU A 49 8.53 14.36 8.07
N TRP A 50 7.51 13.67 8.58
CA TRP A 50 6.17 13.58 7.96
C TRP A 50 5.17 14.63 8.45
N MET A 51 5.58 15.49 9.38
CA MET A 51 4.70 16.51 9.99
C MET A 51 5.05 17.88 9.43
N HIS A 52 4.05 18.56 8.86
CA HIS A 52 4.14 19.94 8.41
C HIS A 52 3.05 20.75 9.15
N ASP A 53 3.45 21.81 9.86
CA ASP A 53 2.58 22.61 10.74
C ASP A 53 1.79 21.75 11.74
N GLY A 54 2.46 20.75 12.33
CA GLY A 54 1.85 19.83 13.29
C GLY A 54 0.83 18.84 12.69
N LYS A 55 0.69 18.78 11.36
CA LYS A 55 -0.21 17.85 10.67
C LYS A 55 0.57 16.88 9.79
N PHE A 56 0.14 15.63 9.78
CA PHE A 56 0.68 14.64 8.86
C PHE A 56 0.35 15.06 7.42
N ARG A 57 1.37 15.17 6.57
CA ARG A 57 1.22 15.39 5.12
C ARG A 57 2.26 14.55 4.39
N ILE A 58 1.88 14.05 3.22
CA ILE A 58 2.82 13.42 2.29
C ILE A 58 3.48 14.57 1.53
N PRO A 59 4.79 14.84 1.71
CA PRO A 59 5.44 15.91 0.98
C PRO A 59 5.56 15.54 -0.51
N GLU A 60 5.57 16.56 -1.36
CA GLU A 60 5.97 16.38 -2.76
C GLU A 60 7.39 15.80 -2.82
N ARG A 61 7.64 14.94 -3.81
CA ARG A 61 8.95 14.27 -3.98
C ARG A 61 9.41 13.51 -2.73
N SER A 62 8.48 12.88 -2.01
CA SER A 62 8.73 12.08 -0.80
C SER A 62 9.57 10.81 -0.99
N GLY A 63 10.00 10.48 -2.22
CA GLY A 63 10.78 9.29 -2.54
C GLY A 63 11.98 9.04 -1.60
N PRO A 64 12.89 10.02 -1.39
CA PRO A 64 14.01 9.86 -0.47
C PRO A 64 13.60 9.63 0.99
N LEU A 65 12.46 10.17 1.42
CA LEU A 65 11.93 9.94 2.77
C LEU A 65 11.33 8.54 2.89
N LEU A 66 10.58 8.09 1.88
CA LEU A 66 10.04 6.73 1.78
C LEU A 66 11.13 5.65 1.71
N GLU A 67 12.33 5.98 1.25
CA GLU A 67 13.47 5.05 1.24
C GLU A 67 14.02 4.80 2.65
N LYS A 68 13.90 5.78 3.54
CA LYS A 68 14.33 5.63 4.94
C LYS A 68 13.30 4.89 5.79
N GLU A 69 12.07 4.74 5.32
CA GLU A 69 10.95 4.20 6.09
C GLU A 69 10.94 2.67 6.15
N SER A 70 10.01 2.12 6.94
CA SER A 70 9.75 0.67 6.98
C SER A 70 8.91 0.25 5.77
N LEU A 71 9.08 -0.99 5.27
CA LEU A 71 8.24 -1.50 4.18
C LEU A 71 6.76 -1.60 4.59
N GLU A 72 6.49 -1.79 5.89
CA GLU A 72 5.15 -1.75 6.46
C GLU A 72 4.53 -0.36 6.31
N PHE A 73 5.28 0.70 6.58
CA PHE A 73 4.79 2.07 6.42
C PHE A 73 4.67 2.46 4.95
N VAL A 74 5.63 2.04 4.11
CA VAL A 74 5.55 2.20 2.65
C VAL A 74 4.29 1.53 2.11
N ARG A 75 4.01 0.28 2.51
CA ARG A 75 2.78 -0.44 2.15
C ARG A 75 1.52 0.29 2.60
N PHE A 76 1.53 0.78 3.82
CA PHE A 76 0.40 1.50 4.39
C PHE A 76 0.06 2.75 3.59
N LEU A 77 1.07 3.47 3.14
CA LEU A 77 0.90 4.67 2.32
C LEU A 77 0.60 4.36 0.85
N ASN A 78 1.35 3.42 0.27
CA ASN A 78 1.32 3.06 -1.14
C ASN A 78 1.54 1.54 -1.31
N PRO A 79 0.46 0.74 -1.36
CA PRO A 79 0.57 -0.70 -1.59
C PRO A 79 1.02 -1.04 -3.01
N GLY A 80 1.02 -0.09 -3.95
CA GLY A 80 1.51 -0.26 -5.31
C GLY A 80 3.01 0.03 -5.47
N ASP A 81 3.71 0.43 -4.41
CA ASP A 81 5.16 0.61 -4.42
C ASP A 81 5.85 -0.71 -4.83
N LEU A 82 6.72 -0.67 -5.83
CA LEU A 82 7.33 -1.87 -6.41
C LEU A 82 8.14 -2.69 -5.38
N ARG A 83 8.59 -2.07 -4.28
CA ARG A 83 9.28 -2.76 -3.18
C ARG A 83 8.34 -3.68 -2.38
N ILE A 84 7.03 -3.46 -2.42
CA ILE A 84 6.03 -4.25 -1.70
C ILE A 84 4.89 -4.81 -2.56
N ALA A 85 4.79 -4.38 -3.82
CA ALA A 85 3.71 -4.73 -4.75
C ALA A 85 3.50 -6.25 -4.88
N ALA A 86 4.57 -7.05 -4.81
CA ALA A 86 4.49 -8.51 -4.86
C ALA A 86 3.69 -9.12 -3.69
N LYS A 87 3.63 -8.45 -2.54
CA LYS A 87 2.87 -8.90 -1.34
C LYS A 87 1.48 -8.28 -1.22
N THR A 88 1.10 -7.41 -2.16
CA THR A 88 -0.18 -6.70 -2.18
C THR A 88 -0.94 -7.03 -3.46
N CYS A 89 -0.59 -6.38 -4.58
CA CYS A 89 -1.20 -6.63 -5.89
C CYS A 89 -0.71 -7.96 -6.49
N GLY A 90 0.50 -8.39 -6.15
CA GLY A 90 1.19 -9.56 -6.72
C GLY A 90 0.91 -10.87 -6.01
N THR A 91 -0.02 -10.92 -5.06
CA THR A 91 -0.51 -12.18 -4.51
C THR A 91 -1.04 -13.07 -5.65
N SER A 92 -0.96 -14.40 -5.49
CA SER A 92 -1.21 -15.38 -6.56
C SER A 92 -2.50 -15.13 -7.34
N GLU A 93 -3.54 -14.63 -6.67
CA GLU A 93 -4.89 -14.46 -7.21
C GLU A 93 -5.15 -13.13 -7.93
N CYS A 94 -4.19 -12.20 -8.03
CA CYS A 94 -4.43 -10.87 -8.63
C CYS A 94 -3.48 -10.53 -9.77
N HIS A 95 -2.23 -10.14 -9.48
CA HIS A 95 -1.28 -9.62 -10.48
C HIS A 95 0.16 -10.13 -10.27
N SER A 96 0.30 -11.40 -9.92
CA SER A 96 1.61 -12.04 -9.69
C SER A 96 2.53 -11.95 -10.92
N THR A 97 2.00 -12.18 -12.12
CA THR A 97 2.75 -12.08 -13.38
C THR A 97 3.24 -10.65 -13.64
N GLN A 98 2.37 -9.65 -13.52
CA GLN A 98 2.70 -8.25 -13.82
C GLN A 98 3.72 -7.72 -12.82
N THR A 99 3.51 -7.97 -11.52
CA THR A 99 4.44 -7.54 -10.48
C THR A 99 5.82 -8.22 -10.61
N ASN A 100 5.85 -9.50 -11.00
CA ASN A 100 7.11 -10.20 -11.29
C ASN A 100 7.83 -9.61 -12.51
N ALA A 101 7.09 -9.37 -13.60
CA ALA A 101 7.64 -8.85 -14.84
C ALA A 101 8.21 -7.44 -14.67
N VAL A 102 7.48 -6.54 -14.00
CA VAL A 102 7.95 -5.17 -13.74
C VAL A 102 9.20 -5.18 -12.87
N GLY A 103 9.22 -6.01 -11.81
CA GLY A 103 10.37 -6.15 -10.92
C GLY A 103 11.65 -6.67 -11.57
N LYS A 104 11.55 -7.24 -12.79
CA LYS A 104 12.68 -7.72 -13.59
C LYS A 104 12.87 -6.94 -14.90
N SER A 105 12.10 -5.88 -15.11
CA SER A 105 12.14 -5.09 -16.33
C SER A 105 13.32 -4.13 -16.33
N MET A 106 13.68 -3.62 -17.51
CA MET A 106 14.73 -2.61 -17.69
C MET A 106 14.50 -1.35 -16.84
N MET A 107 13.25 -1.00 -16.54
CA MET A 107 12.91 0.15 -15.68
C MET A 107 13.45 0.04 -14.25
N THR A 108 13.83 -1.17 -13.81
CA THR A 108 14.43 -1.41 -12.49
C THR A 108 15.96 -1.33 -12.50
N HIS A 109 16.58 -1.22 -13.68
CA HIS A 109 18.02 -1.24 -13.84
C HIS A 109 18.52 0.07 -14.46
N GLY A 110 18.96 1.01 -13.63
CA GLY A 110 19.38 2.34 -14.07
C GLY A 110 20.55 2.38 -15.05
N ALA A 111 21.34 1.30 -15.16
CA ALA A 111 22.40 1.19 -16.17
C ALA A 111 21.86 1.01 -17.60
N MET A 112 20.55 0.83 -17.76
CA MET A 112 19.86 0.58 -19.03
C MET A 112 18.89 1.71 -19.41
N LEU A 113 18.99 2.87 -18.76
CA LEU A 113 18.16 4.07 -18.97
C LEU A 113 19.01 5.27 -19.39
#